data_AF-A0A0P0WG38-F1
#
_entry.id   AF-A0A0P0WG38-F1
#
_cell.length_a   1.000
_cell.length_b   1.000
_cell.length_c   1.000
_cell.angle_alpha   90.00
_cell.angle_beta   90.00
_cell.angle_gamma   90.00
#
_symmetry.space_group_name_H-M   'P 1'
#
loop_
_entity.id
_entity.type
_entity.pdbx_description
1 polymer ?
#
loop_
_entity_poly.entity_id
_entity_poly.type
_entity_poly.pdbx_seq_one_letter_code
_entity_poly.pdbx_strand_id
1 'polypeptide(L)'
;MAAAAAADASAEAAAIARRLASCNGSARERAVRHLLSTFLPASAPHLSASDLLKLWKGLFFCFWHSDKPLYQSSLATRLAAGVSSGPSPAAAAAFFAAYLATLRREWVHIDTHRLDKFYLLNRRFLHHAFLLLAANSFAADLTSQVVSILSEKVLLPEADNVAAGSPRGLGYHVAEVFLDELSPVLPVSLQTMEVLLSPFFAVLEKSSDRVMVAKVKSSVFERFLESGKQLLEMAKKGEGVEKGSADEKIGKVGLLFGFSKRFSDIGAKAETVQANRKVLFGLRDAFVKVEKGLELSGVEIAVPEFKSTEVTGVENGMDLDEVKVEKKKKKKAKKASLVEGETEGAKDSKQEKKVKKEKKE
;
A
#
# COMPACT_ATOMS: atom_id res chain seq x y z
N MET A 1 -28.37 21.75 -11.74
CA MET A 1 -27.67 21.70 -10.44
C MET A 1 -26.50 20.70 -10.46
N ALA A 2 -26.71 19.43 -10.81
CA ALA A 2 -25.64 18.42 -10.84
C ALA A 2 -24.45 18.75 -11.76
N ALA A 3 -24.70 19.30 -12.96
CA ALA A 3 -23.62 19.70 -13.88
C ALA A 3 -22.77 20.86 -13.34
N ALA A 4 -23.38 21.80 -12.61
CA ALA A 4 -22.65 22.90 -11.97
C ALA A 4 -21.78 22.36 -10.82
N ALA A 5 -22.33 21.48 -9.97
CA ALA A 5 -21.57 20.83 -8.89
C ALA A 5 -20.38 20.01 -9.41
N ALA A 6 -20.52 19.32 -10.54
CA ALA A 6 -19.42 18.60 -11.19
C ALA A 6 -18.35 19.54 -11.76
N ALA A 7 -18.74 20.66 -12.36
CA ALA A 7 -17.80 21.67 -12.84
C ALA A 7 -17.00 22.31 -11.69
N ASP A 8 -17.69 22.66 -10.60
CA ASP A 8 -17.06 23.22 -9.39
C ASP A 8 -16.09 22.22 -8.75
N ALA A 9 -16.51 20.96 -8.60
CA ALA A 9 -15.64 19.88 -8.09
C ALA A 9 -14.41 19.68 -8.98
N SER A 10 -14.55 19.70 -10.31
CA SER A 10 -13.41 19.57 -11.23
C SER A 10 -12.44 20.75 -11.11
N ALA A 11 -12.95 21.98 -10.99
CA ALA A 11 -12.14 23.17 -10.82
C ALA A 11 -11.36 23.15 -9.48
N GLU A 12 -12.03 22.75 -8.40
CA GLU A 12 -11.42 22.61 -7.08
C GLU A 12 -10.39 21.47 -7.05
N ALA A 13 -10.68 20.32 -7.67
CA ALA A 13 -9.73 19.22 -7.81
C ALA A 13 -8.43 19.67 -8.52
N ALA A 14 -8.56 20.47 -9.58
CA ALA A 14 -7.40 21.06 -10.26
C ALA A 14 -6.62 22.03 -9.37
N ALA A 15 -7.31 22.83 -8.54
CA ALA A 15 -6.67 23.74 -7.59
C ALA A 15 -5.93 22.98 -6.48
N ILE A 16 -6.52 21.92 -5.93
CA ILE A 16 -5.90 21.04 -4.94
C ILE A 16 -4.66 20.36 -5.54
N ALA A 17 -4.76 19.82 -6.76
CA ALA A 17 -3.63 19.19 -7.45
C ALA A 17 -2.40 20.11 -7.57
N ARG A 18 -2.61 21.40 -7.88
CA ARG A 18 -1.53 22.40 -7.90
C ARG A 18 -0.92 22.64 -6.51
N ARG A 19 -1.74 22.69 -5.45
CA ARG A 19 -1.26 22.88 -4.07
C ARG A 19 -0.46 21.67 -3.57
N LEU A 20 -0.85 20.46 -3.94
CA LEU A 20 -0.14 19.22 -3.64
C LEU A 20 1.26 19.18 -4.26
N ALA A 21 1.43 19.78 -5.45
CA ALA A 21 2.72 19.89 -6.14
C ALA A 21 3.55 21.12 -5.71
N SER A 22 3.14 21.86 -4.66
CA SER A 22 3.86 23.04 -4.19
C SER A 22 5.25 22.70 -3.62
N CYS A 23 6.23 23.58 -3.83
CA CYS A 23 7.53 23.51 -3.16
C CYS A 23 7.45 23.71 -1.63
N ASN A 24 6.39 24.37 -1.13
CA ASN A 24 6.19 24.62 0.30
C ASN A 24 5.57 23.40 0.99
N GLY A 25 6.32 22.77 1.90
CA GLY A 25 5.87 21.59 2.65
C GLY A 25 4.59 21.80 3.46
N SER A 26 4.40 22.98 4.07
CA SER A 26 3.17 23.28 4.83
C SER A 26 1.95 23.48 3.92
N ALA A 27 2.15 23.94 2.68
CA ALA A 27 1.08 24.02 1.69
C ALA A 27 0.66 22.62 1.24
N ARG A 28 1.62 21.72 1.01
CA ARG A 28 1.35 20.31 0.68
C ARG A 28 0.60 19.60 1.80
N GLU A 29 1.07 19.73 3.04
CA GLU A 29 0.45 19.07 4.20
C GLU A 29 -1.01 19.52 4.40
N ARG A 30 -1.28 20.83 4.29
CA ARG A 30 -2.66 21.35 4.34
C ARG A 30 -3.52 20.83 3.18
N ALA A 31 -2.95 20.73 1.98
CA ALA A 31 -3.67 20.22 0.81
C ALA A 31 -3.99 18.73 0.93
N VAL A 32 -3.07 17.89 1.44
CA VAL A 32 -3.33 16.47 1.72
C VAL A 32 -4.44 16.31 2.75
N ARG A 33 -4.36 17.06 3.85
CA ARG A 33 -5.40 17.02 4.89
C ARG A 33 -6.76 17.37 4.31
N HIS A 34 -6.86 18.52 3.66
CA HIS A 34 -8.11 18.99 3.07
C HIS A 34 -8.68 18.03 2.01
N LEU A 35 -7.82 17.47 1.15
CA LEU A 35 -8.21 16.48 0.15
C LEU A 35 -8.90 15.27 0.81
N LEU A 36 -8.24 14.67 1.79
CA LEU A 36 -8.70 13.41 2.39
C LEU A 36 -9.88 13.61 3.36
N SER A 37 -9.85 14.67 4.18
CA SER A 37 -10.84 14.86 5.26
C SER A 37 -12.08 15.65 4.84
N THR A 38 -12.03 16.37 3.72
CA THR A 38 -13.09 17.34 3.37
C THR A 38 -13.52 17.18 1.93
N PHE A 39 -12.59 17.30 0.98
CA PHE A 39 -12.94 17.33 -0.44
C PHE A 39 -13.44 15.98 -0.96
N LEU A 40 -12.72 14.88 -0.73
CA LEU A 40 -13.17 13.56 -1.18
C LEU A 40 -14.53 13.17 -0.57
N PRO A 41 -14.77 13.29 0.76
CA PRO A 41 -16.09 13.05 1.35
C PRO A 41 -17.23 13.87 0.72
N ALA A 42 -16.99 15.14 0.41
CA ALA A 42 -18.03 16.01 -0.11
C ALA A 42 -18.27 15.87 -1.63
N SER A 43 -17.21 15.62 -2.40
CA SER A 43 -17.24 15.78 -3.85
C SER A 43 -17.14 14.47 -4.63
N ALA A 44 -16.87 13.33 -3.99
CA ALA A 44 -16.65 12.05 -4.67
C ALA A 44 -17.71 11.67 -5.73
N PRO A 45 -19.03 11.84 -5.50
CA PRO A 45 -20.06 11.52 -6.51
C PRO A 45 -19.98 12.38 -7.77
N HIS A 46 -19.27 13.51 -7.72
CA HIS A 46 -19.15 14.49 -8.80
C HIS A 46 -17.78 14.48 -9.49
N LEU A 47 -16.85 13.64 -9.03
CA LEU A 47 -15.51 13.55 -9.60
C LEU A 47 -15.46 12.56 -10.76
N SER A 48 -14.93 13.02 -11.90
CA SER A 48 -14.64 12.14 -13.03
C SER A 48 -13.32 11.38 -12.83
N ALA A 49 -13.10 10.32 -13.61
CA ALA A 49 -11.82 9.61 -13.66
C ALA A 49 -10.66 10.57 -14.00
N SER A 50 -10.89 11.55 -14.88
CA SER A 50 -9.88 12.57 -15.25
C SER A 50 -9.51 13.46 -14.06
N ASP A 51 -10.49 13.82 -13.22
CA ASP A 51 -10.23 14.65 -12.03
C ASP A 51 -9.43 13.88 -10.98
N LEU A 52 -9.74 12.60 -10.76
CA LEU A 52 -8.96 11.72 -9.90
C LEU A 52 -7.51 11.56 -10.41
N LEU A 53 -7.30 11.46 -11.73
CA LEU A 53 -5.95 11.42 -12.32
C LEU A 53 -5.18 12.74 -12.13
N LYS A 54 -5.84 13.90 -12.22
CA LYS A 54 -5.22 15.21 -11.92
C LYS A 54 -4.80 15.28 -10.46
N LEU A 55 -5.69 14.89 -9.53
CA LEU A 55 -5.39 14.82 -8.10
C LEU A 55 -4.21 13.89 -7.82
N TRP A 56 -4.21 12.71 -8.42
CA TRP A 56 -3.13 11.74 -8.26
C TRP A 56 -1.80 12.20 -8.82
N LYS A 57 -1.80 12.95 -9.93
CA LYS A 57 -0.57 13.62 -10.41
C LYS A 57 -0.04 14.60 -9.36
N GLY A 58 -0.92 15.36 -8.70
CA GLY A 58 -0.55 16.22 -7.57
C GLY A 58 0.01 15.44 -6.38
N LEU A 59 -0.65 14.33 -5.99
CA LEU A 59 -0.20 13.45 -4.91
C LEU A 59 1.14 12.77 -5.20
N PHE A 60 1.38 12.36 -6.44
CA PHE A 60 2.66 11.81 -6.88
C PHE A 60 3.79 12.80 -6.60
N PHE A 61 3.64 14.06 -7.02
CA PHE A 61 4.64 15.09 -6.72
C PHE A 61 4.68 15.48 -5.25
N CYS A 62 3.56 15.40 -4.53
CA CYS A 62 3.56 15.60 -3.08
C CYS A 62 4.48 14.59 -2.38
N PHE A 63 4.37 13.31 -2.74
CA PHE A 63 5.19 12.24 -2.21
C PHE A 63 6.63 12.27 -2.75
N TRP A 64 6.82 12.73 -3.99
CA TRP A 64 8.13 12.96 -4.60
C TRP A 64 8.98 13.93 -3.76
N HIS A 65 8.39 14.99 -3.23
CA HIS A 65 9.05 15.99 -2.38
C HIS A 65 9.11 15.61 -0.88
N SER A 66 8.79 14.36 -0.52
CA SER A 66 8.92 13.86 0.85
C SER A 66 10.28 13.21 1.06
N ASP A 67 11.15 13.88 1.82
CA ASP A 67 12.55 13.46 1.98
C ASP A 67 12.84 12.78 3.33
N LYS A 68 12.02 13.03 4.36
CA LYS A 68 12.24 12.47 5.70
C LYS A 68 11.59 11.07 5.82
N PRO A 69 12.33 10.00 6.18
CA PRO A 69 11.80 8.63 6.21
C PRO A 69 10.54 8.44 7.07
N LEU A 70 10.50 8.99 8.29
CA LEU A 70 9.32 8.91 9.16
C LEU A 70 8.11 9.61 8.53
N TYR A 71 8.34 10.74 7.86
CA TYR A 71 7.28 11.45 7.15
C TYR A 71 6.82 10.69 5.91
N GLN A 72 7.73 10.05 5.15
CA GLN A 72 7.37 9.20 4.01
C GLN A 72 6.46 8.05 4.45
N SER A 73 6.80 7.36 5.54
CA SER A 73 5.98 6.28 6.10
C SER A 73 4.59 6.78 6.52
N SER A 74 4.53 7.85 7.33
CA SER A 74 3.27 8.44 7.78
C SER A 74 2.40 8.93 6.61
N LEU A 75 3.00 9.62 5.63
CA LEU A 75 2.29 10.11 4.45
C LEU A 75 1.77 8.95 3.59
N ALA A 76 2.58 7.92 3.34
CA ALA A 76 2.16 6.76 2.57
C ALA A 76 0.92 6.08 3.19
N THR A 77 0.93 5.88 4.51
CA THR A 77 -0.22 5.32 5.25
C THR A 77 -1.45 6.22 5.15
N ARG A 78 -1.30 7.55 5.36
CA ARG A 78 -2.44 8.49 5.26
C ARG A 78 -3.05 8.52 3.86
N LEU A 79 -2.22 8.53 2.81
CA LEU A 79 -2.72 8.50 1.44
C LEU A 79 -3.44 7.18 1.14
N ALA A 80 -2.88 6.05 1.55
CA ALA A 80 -3.47 4.74 1.35
C ALA A 80 -4.79 4.56 2.13
N ALA A 81 -4.91 5.18 3.32
CA ALA A 81 -6.17 5.22 4.08
C ALA A 81 -7.33 5.88 3.30
N GLY A 82 -7.05 6.73 2.31
CA GLY A 82 -8.08 7.23 1.38
C GLY A 82 -8.78 6.13 0.57
N VAL A 83 -8.19 4.93 0.47
CA VAL A 83 -8.82 3.74 -0.14
C VAL A 83 -9.66 2.99 0.89
N SER A 84 -9.10 2.62 2.05
CA SER A 84 -9.84 1.83 3.05
C SER A 84 -10.95 2.61 3.77
N SER A 85 -10.82 3.94 3.83
CA SER A 85 -11.73 4.85 4.52
C SER A 85 -12.32 5.88 3.56
N GLY A 86 -12.43 5.50 2.28
CA GLY A 86 -13.05 6.35 1.26
C GLY A 86 -14.56 6.57 1.51
N PRO A 87 -15.18 7.58 0.88
CA PRO A 87 -16.58 7.96 1.15
C PRO A 87 -17.60 6.87 0.78
N SER A 88 -17.25 6.03 -0.19
CA SER A 88 -18.00 4.85 -0.59
C SER A 88 -17.06 3.82 -1.22
N PRO A 89 -17.43 2.53 -1.29
CA PRO A 89 -16.60 1.52 -1.95
C PRO A 89 -16.28 1.84 -3.40
N ALA A 90 -17.25 2.40 -4.15
CA ALA A 90 -17.06 2.82 -5.53
C ALA A 90 -16.06 3.98 -5.65
N ALA A 91 -16.16 4.99 -4.78
CA ALA A 91 -15.22 6.12 -4.76
C ALA A 91 -13.80 5.67 -4.37
N ALA A 92 -13.68 4.75 -3.41
CA ALA A 92 -12.42 4.16 -2.99
C ALA A 92 -11.76 3.36 -4.14
N ALA A 93 -12.53 2.51 -4.82
CA ALA A 93 -12.04 1.76 -5.99
C ALA A 93 -11.61 2.70 -7.13
N ALA A 94 -12.35 3.78 -7.40
CA ALA A 94 -11.97 4.78 -8.39
C ALA A 94 -10.68 5.54 -8.00
N PHE A 95 -10.53 5.89 -6.72
CA PHE A 95 -9.30 6.51 -6.20
C PHE A 95 -8.10 5.57 -6.32
N PHE A 96 -8.28 4.28 -6.03
CA PHE A 96 -7.25 3.23 -6.21
C PHE A 96 -6.87 3.01 -7.68
N ALA A 97 -7.86 3.01 -8.59
CA ALA A 97 -7.62 2.91 -10.03
C ALA A 97 -6.78 4.09 -10.55
N ALA A 98 -7.12 5.32 -10.13
CA ALA A 98 -6.37 6.53 -10.51
C ALA A 98 -4.94 6.54 -9.92
N TYR A 99 -4.75 5.99 -8.71
CA TYR A 99 -3.43 5.75 -8.13
C TYR A 99 -2.58 4.86 -9.02
N LEU A 100 -3.05 3.64 -9.32
CA LEU A 100 -2.28 2.67 -10.11
C LEU A 100 -2.03 3.15 -11.53
N ALA A 101 -3.01 3.80 -12.17
CA ALA A 101 -2.83 4.40 -13.48
C ALA A 101 -1.75 5.49 -13.48
N THR A 102 -1.70 6.31 -12.43
CA THR A 102 -0.67 7.35 -12.29
C THR A 102 0.70 6.73 -12.03
N LEU A 103 0.81 5.78 -11.10
CA LEU A 103 2.08 5.14 -10.79
C LEU A 103 2.63 4.36 -11.97
N ARG A 104 1.79 3.62 -12.72
CA ARG A 104 2.20 2.95 -13.96
C ARG A 104 2.80 3.94 -14.96
N ARG A 105 2.17 5.10 -15.16
CA ARG A 105 2.66 6.12 -16.10
C ARG A 105 4.00 6.71 -15.67
N GLU A 106 4.16 6.98 -14.37
CA GLU A 106 5.33 7.69 -13.85
C GLU A 106 6.49 6.76 -13.44
N TRP A 107 6.28 5.43 -13.41
CA TRP A 107 7.23 4.49 -12.82
C TRP A 107 8.65 4.58 -13.39
N VAL A 108 8.78 4.72 -14.73
CA VAL A 108 10.08 4.88 -15.41
C VAL A 108 10.81 6.16 -15.06
N HIS A 109 10.08 7.19 -14.60
CA HIS A 109 10.67 8.48 -14.27
C HIS A 109 11.15 8.55 -12.81
N ILE A 110 10.92 7.50 -12.01
CA ILE A 110 11.38 7.42 -10.63
C ILE A 110 12.86 7.02 -10.64
N ASP A 111 13.72 7.91 -10.16
CA ASP A 111 15.14 7.61 -9.99
C ASP A 111 15.39 6.66 -8.81
N THR A 112 16.56 6.03 -8.82
CA THR A 112 16.96 5.01 -7.84
C THR A 112 16.91 5.51 -6.39
N HIS A 113 17.21 6.79 -6.12
CA HIS A 113 17.17 7.34 -4.76
C HIS A 113 15.75 7.52 -4.21
N ARG A 114 14.74 7.54 -5.09
CA ARG A 114 13.32 7.68 -4.71
C ARG A 114 12.56 6.37 -4.77
N LEU A 115 13.12 5.34 -5.39
CA LEU A 115 12.40 4.10 -5.67
C LEU A 115 11.88 3.42 -4.39
N ASP A 116 12.68 3.36 -3.33
CA ASP A 116 12.32 2.68 -2.08
C ASP A 116 11.05 3.26 -1.42
N LYS A 117 10.90 4.58 -1.40
CA LYS A 117 9.69 5.18 -0.83
C LYS A 117 8.46 4.90 -1.69
N PHE A 118 8.62 4.79 -3.01
CA PHE A 118 7.52 4.41 -3.90
C PHE A 118 7.18 2.91 -3.80
N TYR A 119 8.16 2.04 -3.49
CA TYR A 119 7.88 0.67 -3.10
C TYR A 119 7.05 0.61 -1.80
N LEU A 120 7.40 1.40 -0.79
CA LEU A 120 6.62 1.52 0.44
C LEU A 120 5.20 2.04 0.16
N LEU A 121 5.05 3.08 -0.67
CA LEU A 121 3.75 3.60 -1.06
C LEU A 121 2.89 2.51 -1.68
N ASN A 122 3.46 1.70 -2.58
CA ASN A 122 2.74 0.62 -3.23
C ASN A 122 2.29 -0.47 -2.27
N ARG A 123 3.15 -0.86 -1.31
CA ARG A 123 2.78 -1.80 -0.25
C ARG A 123 1.57 -1.28 0.54
N ARG A 124 1.61 -0.01 0.98
CA ARG A 124 0.49 0.60 1.72
C ARG A 124 -0.79 0.62 0.90
N PHE A 125 -0.74 1.03 -0.35
CA PHE A 125 -1.94 1.08 -1.20
C PHE A 125 -2.53 -0.31 -1.45
N LEU A 126 -1.71 -1.33 -1.67
CA LEU A 126 -2.16 -2.69 -1.84
C LEU A 126 -2.82 -3.23 -0.55
N HIS A 127 -2.19 -3.00 0.61
CA HIS A 127 -2.76 -3.36 1.90
C HIS A 127 -4.12 -2.70 2.17
N HIS A 128 -4.22 -1.39 1.93
CA HIS A 128 -5.47 -0.66 2.14
C HIS A 128 -6.56 -1.03 1.13
N ALA A 129 -6.20 -1.49 -0.07
CA ALA A 129 -7.17 -2.11 -0.99
C ALA A 129 -7.72 -3.42 -0.42
N PHE A 130 -6.90 -4.24 0.24
CA PHE A 130 -7.40 -5.43 0.94
C PHE A 130 -8.23 -5.10 2.18
N LEU A 131 -7.87 -4.06 2.94
CA LEU A 131 -8.70 -3.58 4.05
C LEU A 131 -10.07 -3.09 3.56
N LEU A 132 -10.14 -2.41 2.41
CA LEU A 132 -11.40 -2.04 1.77
C LEU A 132 -12.25 -3.29 1.48
N LEU A 133 -11.67 -4.33 0.90
CA LEU A 133 -12.39 -5.57 0.61
C LEU A 133 -12.85 -6.26 1.90
N ALA A 134 -11.98 -6.37 2.90
CA ALA A 134 -12.31 -7.00 4.18
C ALA A 134 -13.44 -6.26 4.93
N ALA A 135 -13.41 -4.92 4.95
CA ALA A 135 -14.46 -4.10 5.56
C ALA A 135 -15.82 -4.25 4.86
N ASN A 136 -15.83 -4.70 3.61
CA ASN A 136 -17.03 -4.98 2.82
C ASN A 136 -17.25 -6.49 2.64
N SER A 137 -16.73 -7.31 3.56
CA SER A 137 -16.87 -8.77 3.59
C SER A 137 -16.54 -9.47 2.27
N PHE A 138 -15.57 -8.92 1.52
CA PHE A 138 -15.18 -9.39 0.20
C PHE A 138 -16.36 -9.54 -0.77
N ALA A 139 -17.34 -8.63 -0.72
CA ALA A 139 -18.47 -8.60 -1.64
C ALA A 139 -18.03 -8.82 -3.11
N ALA A 140 -18.68 -9.76 -3.80
CA ALA A 140 -18.21 -10.30 -5.07
C ALA A 140 -17.94 -9.21 -6.13
N ASP A 141 -18.84 -8.24 -6.27
CA ASP A 141 -18.73 -7.16 -7.24
C ASP A 141 -17.54 -6.23 -6.95
N LEU A 142 -17.37 -5.84 -5.68
CA LEU A 142 -16.27 -4.98 -5.25
C LEU A 142 -14.93 -5.70 -5.36
N THR A 143 -14.86 -6.96 -4.93
CA THR A 143 -13.67 -7.80 -5.06
C THR A 143 -13.27 -7.93 -6.53
N SER A 144 -14.23 -8.24 -7.40
CA SER A 144 -13.99 -8.34 -8.85
C SER A 144 -13.52 -7.02 -9.44
N GLN A 145 -14.12 -5.89 -9.04
CA GLN A 145 -13.71 -4.56 -9.50
C GLN A 145 -12.26 -4.23 -9.10
N VAL A 146 -11.89 -4.42 -7.83
CA VAL A 146 -10.53 -4.15 -7.33
C VAL A 146 -9.50 -5.07 -7.99
N VAL A 147 -9.85 -6.34 -8.17
CA VAL A 147 -9.00 -7.33 -8.86
C VAL A 147 -8.84 -6.97 -10.35
N SER A 148 -9.89 -6.51 -11.03
CA SER A 148 -9.80 -6.05 -12.43
C SER A 148 -8.85 -4.86 -12.55
N ILE A 149 -8.95 -3.91 -11.61
CA ILE A 149 -8.03 -2.76 -11.54
C ILE A 149 -6.57 -3.24 -11.40
N LEU A 150 -6.28 -4.19 -10.51
CA LEU A 150 -4.92 -4.75 -10.35
C LEU A 150 -4.44 -5.46 -11.63
N SER A 151 -5.33 -6.25 -12.23
CA SER A 151 -5.03 -7.00 -13.46
C SER A 151 -4.68 -6.06 -14.61
N GLU A 152 -5.59 -5.15 -14.98
CA GLU A 152 -5.45 -4.26 -16.12
C GLU A 152 -4.35 -3.21 -15.92
N LYS A 153 -4.25 -2.63 -14.71
CA LYS A 153 -3.37 -1.49 -14.48
C LYS A 153 -1.95 -1.89 -14.11
N VAL A 154 -1.70 -3.14 -13.71
CA VAL A 154 -0.38 -3.54 -13.18
C VAL A 154 0.10 -4.88 -13.68
N LEU A 155 -0.69 -5.95 -13.56
CA LEU A 155 -0.20 -7.32 -13.76
C LEU A 155 -0.20 -7.77 -15.22
N LEU A 156 -1.16 -7.30 -16.01
CA LEU A 156 -1.32 -7.60 -17.44
C LEU A 156 -1.61 -6.33 -18.26
N PRO A 157 -0.69 -5.34 -18.28
CA PRO A 157 -0.92 -4.10 -19.03
C PRO A 157 -0.95 -4.32 -20.55
N GLU A 158 -0.51 -5.49 -21.03
CA GLU A 158 -0.49 -5.88 -22.46
C GLU A 158 -1.89 -5.95 -23.08
N ALA A 159 -2.95 -6.06 -22.26
CA ALA A 159 -4.34 -6.06 -22.74
C ALA A 159 -4.83 -4.69 -23.22
N ASP A 160 -4.26 -3.59 -22.69
CA ASP A 160 -4.73 -2.23 -22.97
C ASP A 160 -3.99 -1.57 -24.14
N ASN A 161 -2.74 -1.93 -24.44
CA ASN A 161 -1.98 -1.42 -25.60
C ASN A 161 -0.71 -2.26 -25.86
N VAL A 162 -0.68 -2.96 -27.00
CA VAL A 162 0.50 -3.69 -27.52
C VAL A 162 1.63 -2.71 -27.93
N ALA A 163 1.30 -1.43 -28.09
CA ALA A 163 2.25 -0.39 -28.47
C ALA A 163 2.99 0.19 -27.25
N ALA A 164 4.28 -0.13 -27.18
CA ALA A 164 5.35 0.54 -26.41
C ALA A 164 5.38 0.33 -24.88
N GLY A 165 6.28 -0.56 -24.44
CA GLY A 165 7.21 -0.25 -23.36
C GLY A 165 6.62 0.12 -21.99
N SER A 166 5.44 -0.38 -21.61
CA SER A 166 4.89 -0.11 -20.29
C SER A 166 5.87 -0.57 -19.21
N PRO A 167 6.22 0.28 -18.22
CA PRO A 167 7.16 -0.08 -17.16
C PRO A 167 6.67 -1.29 -16.37
N ARG A 168 7.46 -2.37 -16.39
CA ARG A 168 7.06 -3.64 -15.76
C ARG A 168 7.42 -3.73 -14.27
N GLY A 169 8.29 -2.85 -13.80
CA GLY A 169 8.79 -2.86 -12.42
C GLY A 169 7.69 -2.74 -11.35
N LEU A 170 6.63 -1.97 -11.62
CA LEU A 170 5.48 -1.89 -10.73
C LEU A 170 4.76 -3.26 -10.61
N GLY A 171 4.60 -3.96 -11.74
CA GLY A 171 4.02 -5.31 -11.80
C GLY A 171 4.81 -6.34 -11.02
N TYR A 172 6.14 -6.31 -11.17
CA TYR A 172 7.03 -7.20 -10.42
C TYR A 172 6.89 -6.99 -8.93
N HIS A 173 6.92 -5.74 -8.47
CA HIS A 173 6.79 -5.42 -7.05
C HIS A 173 5.43 -5.81 -6.48
N VAL A 174 4.32 -5.57 -7.21
CA VAL A 174 2.99 -6.04 -6.77
C VAL A 174 2.98 -7.56 -6.60
N ALA A 175 3.54 -8.32 -7.55
CA ALA A 175 3.63 -9.77 -7.41
C ALA A 175 4.50 -10.21 -6.21
N GLU A 176 5.57 -9.48 -5.91
CA GLU A 176 6.46 -9.76 -4.78
C GLU A 176 5.79 -9.54 -3.42
N VAL A 177 5.02 -8.48 -3.27
CA VAL A 177 4.43 -8.10 -1.97
C VAL A 177 2.98 -8.57 -1.79
N PHE A 178 2.35 -9.14 -2.82
CA PHE A 178 0.92 -9.48 -2.80
C PHE A 178 0.51 -10.31 -1.58
N LEU A 179 1.22 -11.40 -1.30
CA LEU A 179 0.89 -12.28 -0.18
C LEU A 179 1.17 -11.63 1.18
N ASP A 180 2.24 -10.84 1.28
CA ASP A 180 2.55 -10.11 2.51
C ASP A 180 1.44 -9.13 2.88
N GLU A 181 0.92 -8.39 1.90
CA GLU A 181 -0.13 -7.40 2.14
C GLU A 181 -1.52 -8.02 2.30
N LEU A 182 -1.75 -9.20 1.71
CA LEU A 182 -3.00 -9.99 1.84
C LEU A 182 -3.08 -10.72 3.18
N SER A 183 -1.95 -11.21 3.70
CA SER A 183 -1.88 -12.04 4.92
C SER A 183 -2.65 -11.49 6.14
N PRO A 184 -2.61 -10.17 6.44
CA PRO A 184 -3.36 -9.60 7.56
C PRO A 184 -4.89 -9.77 7.46
N VAL A 185 -5.45 -9.86 6.25
CA VAL A 185 -6.90 -9.99 6.03
C VAL A 185 -7.35 -11.44 5.77
N LEU A 186 -6.42 -12.41 5.81
CA LEU A 186 -6.74 -13.83 5.78
C LEU A 186 -7.21 -14.35 7.15
N PRO A 187 -8.04 -15.40 7.20
CA PRO A 187 -8.51 -16.26 6.10
C PRO A 187 -9.61 -15.62 5.24
N VAL A 188 -9.76 -16.07 3.99
CA VAL A 188 -10.93 -15.79 3.12
C VAL A 188 -11.51 -17.09 2.58
N SER A 189 -12.74 -17.07 2.05
CA SER A 189 -13.32 -18.24 1.38
C SER A 189 -12.50 -18.65 0.15
N LEU A 190 -12.59 -19.92 -0.25
CA LEU A 190 -11.91 -20.41 -1.45
C LEU A 190 -12.42 -19.71 -2.72
N GLN A 191 -13.70 -19.33 -2.77
CA GLN A 191 -14.27 -18.56 -3.89
C GLN A 191 -13.66 -17.15 -3.96
N THR A 192 -13.51 -16.46 -2.83
CA THR A 192 -12.85 -15.15 -2.80
C THR A 192 -11.37 -15.27 -3.19
N MET A 193 -10.69 -16.31 -2.72
CA MET A 193 -9.30 -16.58 -3.10
C MET A 193 -9.16 -16.84 -4.61
N GLU A 194 -10.13 -17.50 -5.25
CA GLU A 194 -10.17 -17.66 -6.71
C GLU A 194 -10.11 -16.31 -7.43
N VAL A 195 -10.98 -15.38 -7.01
CA VAL A 195 -11.03 -14.05 -7.62
C VAL A 195 -9.73 -13.30 -7.38
N LEU A 196 -9.22 -13.30 -6.14
CA LEU A 196 -7.96 -12.65 -5.78
C LEU A 196 -6.75 -13.18 -6.56
N LEU A 197 -6.70 -14.48 -6.84
CA LEU A 197 -5.60 -15.11 -7.58
C LEU A 197 -5.77 -15.10 -9.10
N SER A 198 -6.98 -14.81 -9.59
CA SER A 198 -7.29 -14.81 -11.03
C SER A 198 -6.31 -14.00 -11.91
N PRO A 199 -5.80 -12.81 -11.49
CA PRO A 199 -4.84 -12.07 -12.32
C PRO A 199 -3.50 -12.80 -12.45
N PHE A 200 -3.07 -13.53 -11.43
CA PHE A 200 -1.82 -14.27 -11.43
C PHE A 200 -1.91 -15.54 -12.28
N PHE A 201 -3.07 -16.20 -12.28
CA PHE A 201 -3.36 -17.27 -13.24
C PHE A 201 -3.36 -16.75 -14.68
N ALA A 202 -3.99 -15.60 -14.92
CA ALA A 202 -3.98 -14.96 -16.23
C ALA A 202 -2.56 -14.58 -16.69
N VAL A 203 -1.68 -14.15 -15.76
CA VAL A 203 -0.25 -13.93 -16.07
C VAL A 203 0.42 -15.21 -16.56
N LEU A 204 0.25 -16.33 -15.85
CA LEU A 204 0.83 -17.60 -16.27
C LEU A 204 0.26 -18.11 -17.59
N GLU A 205 -1.02 -17.85 -17.86
CA GLU A 205 -1.70 -18.24 -19.09
C GLU A 205 -1.24 -17.41 -20.30
N LYS A 206 -1.24 -16.08 -20.17
CA LYS A 206 -1.21 -15.15 -21.31
C LYS A 206 0.05 -14.29 -21.43
N SER A 207 0.82 -14.10 -20.35
CA SER A 207 1.93 -13.14 -20.38
C SER A 207 3.09 -13.66 -21.23
N SER A 208 3.63 -12.77 -22.06
CA SER A 208 4.87 -13.00 -22.82
C SER A 208 6.14 -12.65 -22.04
N ASP A 209 6.00 -11.97 -20.89
CA ASP A 209 7.11 -11.53 -20.07
C ASP A 209 7.56 -12.62 -19.09
N ARG A 210 8.71 -13.21 -19.39
CA ARG A 210 9.34 -14.27 -18.58
C ARG A 210 9.70 -13.79 -17.17
N VAL A 211 10.04 -12.52 -16.97
CA VAL A 211 10.36 -11.99 -15.65
C VAL A 211 9.08 -11.89 -14.82
N MET A 212 7.98 -11.39 -15.40
CA MET A 212 6.68 -11.38 -14.73
C MET A 212 6.23 -12.79 -14.35
N VAL A 213 6.29 -13.74 -15.29
CA VAL A 213 5.95 -15.15 -15.05
C VAL A 213 6.82 -15.75 -13.94
N ALA A 214 8.13 -15.47 -13.94
CA ALA A 214 9.05 -15.93 -12.90
C ALA A 214 8.71 -15.33 -11.53
N LYS A 215 8.40 -14.03 -11.45
CA LYS A 215 8.01 -13.35 -10.20
C LYS A 215 6.69 -13.89 -9.65
N VAL A 216 5.69 -14.11 -10.50
CA VAL A 216 4.42 -14.72 -10.09
C VAL A 216 4.63 -16.14 -9.60
N LYS A 217 5.45 -16.93 -10.30
CA LYS A 217 5.82 -18.28 -9.87
C LYS A 217 6.47 -18.25 -8.48
N SER A 218 7.54 -17.47 -8.29
CA SER A 218 8.34 -17.49 -7.06
C SER A 218 7.65 -16.83 -5.87
N SER A 219 7.01 -15.68 -6.10
CA SER A 219 6.53 -14.83 -5.02
C SER A 219 5.09 -15.12 -4.61
N VAL A 220 4.31 -15.80 -5.47
CA VAL A 220 2.93 -16.16 -5.16
C VAL A 220 2.81 -17.69 -5.01
N PHE A 221 3.02 -18.45 -6.08
CA PHE A 221 2.66 -19.86 -6.08
C PHE A 221 3.66 -20.76 -5.35
N GLU A 222 4.96 -20.51 -5.46
CA GLU A 222 5.97 -21.24 -4.68
C GLU A 222 5.90 -20.90 -3.18
N ARG A 223 5.46 -19.69 -2.81
CA ARG A 223 5.19 -19.31 -1.42
C ARG A 223 4.02 -20.08 -0.83
N PHE A 224 2.91 -20.24 -1.57
CA PHE A 224 1.81 -21.13 -1.17
C PHE A 224 2.27 -22.59 -1.03
N LEU A 225 3.03 -23.08 -2.01
CA LEU A 225 3.54 -24.45 -2.01
C LEU A 225 4.43 -24.73 -0.81
N GLU A 226 5.37 -23.83 -0.52
CA GLU A 226 6.33 -24.00 0.57
C GLU A 226 5.65 -23.91 1.93
N SER A 227 4.78 -22.91 2.13
CA SER A 227 4.01 -22.78 3.37
C SER A 227 3.10 -24.00 3.58
N GLY A 228 2.51 -24.54 2.51
CA GLY A 228 1.69 -25.75 2.55
C GLY A 228 2.51 -27.00 2.93
N LYS A 229 3.70 -27.18 2.36
CA LYS A 229 4.61 -28.27 2.75
C LYS A 229 5.00 -28.18 4.22
N GLN A 230 5.40 -27.00 4.68
CA GLN A 230 5.82 -26.79 6.07
C GLN A 230 4.67 -27.09 7.04
N LEU A 231 3.47 -26.58 6.75
CA LEU A 231 2.28 -26.84 7.56
C LEU A 231 1.92 -28.33 7.60
N LEU A 232 2.00 -29.03 6.46
CA LEU A 232 1.73 -30.47 6.38
C LEU A 232 2.76 -31.29 7.18
N GLU A 233 4.05 -30.96 7.06
CA GLU A 233 5.11 -31.67 7.78
C GLU A 233 5.03 -31.44 9.30
N MET A 234 4.71 -30.22 9.74
CA MET A 234 4.48 -29.95 11.16
C MET A 234 3.25 -30.69 11.68
N ALA A 235 2.15 -30.68 10.93
CA ALA A 235 0.93 -31.41 11.30
C ALA A 235 1.17 -32.93 11.42
N LYS A 236 1.96 -33.54 10.53
CA LYS A 236 2.36 -34.96 10.64
C LYS A 236 3.18 -35.26 11.89
N LYS A 237 4.00 -34.31 12.35
CA LYS A 237 4.81 -34.45 13.57
C LYS A 237 4.03 -34.18 14.85
N GLY A 238 2.77 -33.74 14.75
CA GLY A 238 2.01 -33.23 15.89
C GLY A 238 2.52 -31.88 16.42
N GLU A 239 3.36 -31.20 15.64
CA GLU A 239 3.86 -29.86 15.93
C GLU A 239 2.85 -28.83 15.38
N GLY A 240 2.52 -27.82 16.19
CA GLY A 240 1.65 -26.73 15.75
C GLY A 240 2.47 -25.62 15.09
N VAL A 241 1.98 -25.08 13.97
CA VAL A 241 2.37 -23.73 13.54
C VAL A 241 1.74 -22.71 14.49
N GLU A 242 2.43 -21.60 14.77
CA GLU A 242 1.85 -20.50 15.54
C GLU A 242 0.49 -20.10 14.97
N LYS A 243 -0.55 -20.23 15.79
CA LYS A 243 -1.93 -20.01 15.39
C LYS A 243 -2.14 -18.55 14.99
N GLY A 244 -2.62 -18.32 13.77
CA GLY A 244 -2.84 -17.00 13.20
C GLY A 244 -1.62 -16.40 12.50
N SER A 245 -0.48 -17.11 12.46
CA SER A 245 0.68 -16.68 11.69
C SER A 245 0.40 -16.62 10.19
N ALA A 246 1.21 -15.83 9.48
CA ALA A 246 1.13 -15.73 8.02
C ALA A 246 1.34 -17.10 7.35
N ASP A 247 2.31 -17.87 7.83
CA ASP A 247 2.66 -19.18 7.26
C ASP A 247 1.55 -20.20 7.48
N GLU A 248 0.84 -20.18 8.62
CA GLU A 248 -0.35 -21.02 8.83
C GLU A 248 -1.46 -20.63 7.84
N LYS A 249 -1.78 -19.33 7.74
CA LYS A 249 -2.87 -18.83 6.87
C LYS A 249 -2.60 -19.13 5.39
N ILE A 250 -1.39 -18.85 4.92
CA ILE A 250 -0.96 -19.11 3.54
C ILE A 250 -0.85 -20.63 3.31
N GLY A 251 -0.31 -21.38 4.26
CA GLY A 251 -0.19 -22.83 4.18
C GLY A 251 -1.53 -23.53 4.03
N LYS A 252 -2.55 -23.12 4.79
CA LYS A 252 -3.93 -23.65 4.64
C LYS A 252 -4.47 -23.47 3.22
N VAL A 253 -4.27 -22.29 2.63
CA VAL A 253 -4.66 -22.06 1.24
C VAL A 253 -3.85 -22.93 0.29
N GLY A 254 -2.53 -23.03 0.49
CA GLY A 254 -1.63 -23.88 -0.29
C GLY A 254 -2.06 -25.35 -0.33
N LEU A 255 -2.64 -25.84 0.76
CA LEU A 255 -3.11 -27.22 0.92
C LEU A 255 -4.52 -27.47 0.40
N LEU A 256 -5.44 -26.52 0.61
CA LEU A 256 -6.88 -26.75 0.41
C LEU A 256 -7.45 -26.15 -0.88
N PHE A 257 -6.72 -25.24 -1.54
CA PHE A 257 -7.26 -24.51 -2.68
C PHE A 257 -7.41 -25.37 -3.95
N GLY A 258 -6.65 -26.45 -4.09
CA GLY A 258 -6.64 -27.28 -5.30
C GLY A 258 -5.91 -26.60 -6.46
N PHE A 259 -4.65 -26.22 -6.21
CA PHE A 259 -3.79 -25.56 -7.20
C PHE A 259 -3.42 -26.50 -8.35
N SER A 260 -3.21 -27.79 -8.06
CA SER A 260 -2.76 -28.74 -9.08
C SER A 260 -3.72 -28.81 -10.27
N LYS A 261 -5.03 -28.93 -10.00
CA LYS A 261 -6.09 -28.98 -11.00
C LYS A 261 -6.07 -27.71 -11.86
N ARG A 262 -6.02 -26.53 -11.24
CA ARG A 262 -6.02 -25.24 -11.96
C ARG A 262 -4.82 -25.08 -12.88
N PHE A 263 -3.62 -25.44 -12.41
CA PHE A 263 -2.43 -25.40 -13.26
C PHE A 263 -2.51 -26.40 -14.41
N SER A 264 -3.10 -27.57 -14.18
CA SER A 264 -3.37 -28.54 -15.25
C SER A 264 -4.34 -27.98 -16.28
N ASP A 265 -5.47 -27.43 -15.84
CA ASP A 265 -6.52 -26.88 -16.69
C ASP A 265 -5.97 -25.71 -17.51
N ILE A 266 -5.28 -24.74 -16.88
CA ILE A 266 -4.64 -23.62 -17.57
C ILE A 266 -3.55 -24.14 -18.52
N GLY A 267 -2.70 -25.08 -18.09
CA GLY A 267 -1.64 -25.64 -18.92
C GLY A 267 -2.14 -26.39 -20.16
N ALA A 268 -3.37 -26.91 -20.13
CA ALA A 268 -3.99 -27.68 -21.22
C ALA A 268 -4.69 -26.80 -22.27
N LYS A 269 -5.16 -25.60 -21.90
CA LYS A 269 -5.83 -24.67 -22.83
C LYS A 269 -5.00 -24.37 -24.07
N ALA A 270 -5.65 -24.17 -25.22
CA ALA A 270 -4.96 -23.88 -26.47
C ALA A 270 -4.32 -22.48 -26.47
N GLU A 271 -4.97 -21.53 -25.78
CA GLU A 271 -4.62 -20.12 -25.70
C GLU A 271 -3.39 -19.87 -24.81
N THR A 272 -3.00 -20.85 -24.00
CA THR A 272 -1.87 -20.73 -23.08
C THR A 272 -0.55 -20.61 -23.83
N VAL A 273 0.19 -19.54 -23.53
CA VAL A 273 1.51 -19.24 -24.07
C VAL A 273 2.43 -20.45 -23.89
N GLN A 274 2.96 -20.96 -25.00
CA GLN A 274 3.69 -22.23 -25.00
C GLN A 274 4.93 -22.23 -24.10
N ALA A 275 5.62 -21.08 -24.00
CA ALA A 275 6.77 -20.92 -23.10
C ALA A 275 6.39 -21.08 -21.61
N ASN A 276 5.15 -20.80 -21.23
CA ASN A 276 4.68 -20.82 -19.85
C ASN A 276 4.20 -22.23 -19.42
N ARG A 277 3.91 -23.13 -20.36
CA ARG A 277 3.42 -24.49 -20.07
C ARG A 277 4.39 -25.28 -19.19
N LYS A 278 5.70 -25.12 -19.37
CA LYS A 278 6.72 -25.75 -18.52
C LYS A 278 6.60 -25.28 -17.06
N VAL A 279 6.32 -23.99 -16.85
CA VAL A 279 6.10 -23.43 -15.50
C VAL A 279 4.81 -23.98 -14.90
N LEU A 280 3.72 -23.97 -15.65
CA LEU A 280 2.40 -24.45 -15.22
C LEU A 280 2.45 -25.94 -14.82
N PHE A 281 2.98 -26.81 -15.68
CA PHE A 281 3.07 -28.24 -15.37
C PHE A 281 4.09 -28.55 -14.26
N GLY A 282 5.16 -27.77 -14.14
CA GLY A 282 6.09 -27.87 -13.01
C GLY A 282 5.42 -27.51 -11.67
N LEU A 283 4.63 -26.44 -11.64
CA LEU A 283 3.82 -26.07 -10.47
C LEU A 283 2.77 -27.15 -10.17
N ARG A 284 2.03 -27.62 -11.19
CA ARG A 284 1.09 -28.75 -11.06
C ARG A 284 1.75 -29.92 -10.34
N ASP A 285 2.89 -30.40 -10.83
CA ASP A 285 3.57 -31.58 -10.27
C ASP A 285 3.98 -31.38 -8.82
N ALA A 286 4.41 -30.17 -8.48
CA ALA A 286 4.77 -29.85 -7.11
C ALA A 286 3.53 -29.85 -6.20
N PHE A 287 2.41 -29.27 -6.64
CA PHE A 287 1.17 -29.25 -5.85
C PHE A 287 0.50 -30.61 -5.75
N VAL A 288 0.52 -31.45 -6.81
CA VAL A 288 0.00 -32.83 -6.75
C VAL A 288 0.66 -33.62 -5.61
N LYS A 289 1.98 -33.46 -5.41
CA LYS A 289 2.71 -34.16 -4.34
C LYS A 289 2.23 -33.73 -2.95
N VAL A 290 1.95 -32.44 -2.78
CA VAL A 290 1.53 -31.89 -1.50
C VAL A 290 0.07 -32.24 -1.20
N GLU A 291 -0.82 -32.09 -2.19
CA GLU A 291 -2.24 -32.42 -2.07
C GLU A 291 -2.45 -33.92 -1.79
N LYS A 292 -1.79 -34.82 -2.54
CA LYS A 292 -1.79 -36.26 -2.22
C LYS A 292 -1.16 -36.58 -0.88
N GLY A 293 -0.12 -35.83 -0.49
CA GLY A 293 0.53 -35.96 0.80
C GLY A 293 -0.42 -35.64 1.96
N LEU A 294 -1.29 -34.65 1.79
CA LEU A 294 -2.35 -34.31 2.74
C LEU A 294 -3.40 -35.43 2.81
N GLU A 295 -3.93 -35.85 1.67
CA GLU A 295 -4.92 -36.94 1.57
C GLU A 295 -4.43 -38.23 2.26
N LEU A 296 -3.18 -38.65 2.00
CA LEU A 296 -2.59 -39.85 2.58
C LEU A 296 -2.27 -39.71 4.07
N SER A 297 -2.04 -38.50 4.56
CA SER A 297 -1.74 -38.27 5.97
C SER A 297 -2.95 -38.40 6.89
N GLY A 298 -4.17 -38.30 6.33
CA GLY A 298 -5.41 -38.28 7.11
C GLY A 298 -5.54 -37.05 8.03
N VAL A 299 -4.68 -36.04 7.89
CA VAL A 299 -4.74 -34.80 8.67
C VAL A 299 -5.91 -33.96 8.19
N GLU A 300 -6.86 -33.67 9.09
CA GLU A 300 -7.93 -32.73 8.81
C GLU A 300 -7.47 -31.29 9.06
N ILE A 301 -7.48 -30.48 8.00
CA ILE A 301 -7.22 -29.05 8.08
C ILE A 301 -8.53 -28.31 7.85
N ALA A 302 -8.92 -27.50 8.83
CA ALA A 302 -10.13 -26.71 8.74
C ALA A 302 -10.10 -25.78 7.52
N VAL A 303 -11.19 -25.79 6.75
CA VAL A 303 -11.38 -24.89 5.61
C VAL A 303 -11.34 -23.45 6.09
N PRO A 304 -10.60 -22.55 5.42
CA PRO A 304 -10.57 -21.14 5.76
C PRO A 304 -11.97 -20.52 5.62
N GLU A 305 -12.58 -20.15 6.75
CA GLU A 305 -13.82 -19.38 6.79
C GLU A 305 -13.51 -17.92 7.10
N PHE A 306 -13.97 -17.00 6.23
CA PHE A 306 -13.91 -15.58 6.53
C PHE A 306 -14.92 -15.26 7.64
N LYS A 307 -14.46 -14.62 8.71
CA LYS A 307 -15.33 -14.01 9.72
C LYS A 307 -15.22 -12.50 9.58
N SER A 308 -16.32 -11.84 9.19
CA SER A 308 -16.36 -10.38 9.14
C SER A 308 -16.13 -9.84 10.55
N THR A 309 -14.99 -9.21 10.78
CA THR A 309 -14.81 -8.38 11.97
C THR A 309 -15.69 -7.15 11.79
N GLU A 310 -16.65 -6.92 12.69
CA GLU A 310 -17.28 -5.61 12.82
C GLU A 310 -16.17 -4.60 13.09
N VAL A 311 -15.89 -3.75 12.09
CA VAL A 311 -14.95 -2.65 12.26
C VAL A 311 -15.67 -1.64 13.14
N THR A 312 -15.49 -1.73 14.45
CA THR A 312 -15.75 -0.60 15.34
C THR A 312 -14.95 0.56 14.77
N GLY A 313 -15.65 1.64 14.42
CA GLY A 313 -15.04 2.82 13.83
C GLY A 313 -13.81 3.20 14.64
N VAL A 314 -12.68 3.33 13.95
CA VAL A 314 -11.47 3.88 14.56
C VAL A 314 -11.85 5.29 15.00
N GLU A 315 -12.16 5.43 16.29
CA GLU A 315 -12.26 6.72 16.94
C GLU A 315 -10.92 7.42 16.68
N ASN A 316 -11.00 8.57 16.01
CA ASN A 316 -9.87 9.44 15.78
C ASN A 316 -9.33 9.93 17.13
N GLY A 317 -8.44 9.15 17.73
CA GLY A 317 -7.55 9.62 18.78
C GLY A 317 -6.45 10.48 18.17
N MET A 318 -6.76 11.75 17.88
CA MET A 318 -5.74 12.79 17.90
C MET A 318 -5.26 12.90 19.34
N ASP A 319 -4.15 12.25 19.68
CA ASP A 319 -3.37 12.66 20.85
C ASP A 319 -2.08 13.30 20.36
N LEU A 320 -2.07 14.62 20.43
CA LEU A 320 -0.90 15.45 20.26
C LEU A 320 -0.17 15.41 21.60
N ASP A 321 0.98 14.71 21.65
CA ASP A 321 1.91 14.82 22.77
C ASP A 321 2.44 16.26 22.89
N GLU A 322 1.75 17.08 23.67
CA GLU A 322 2.31 18.24 24.36
C GLU A 322 3.18 17.73 25.52
N VAL A 323 4.49 17.74 25.28
CA VAL A 323 5.49 17.48 26.33
C VAL A 323 5.41 18.58 27.39
N LYS A 324 4.84 18.20 28.54
CA LYS A 324 4.98 18.79 29.89
C LYS A 324 6.26 19.63 30.07
N VAL A 325 6.10 20.94 29.96
CA VAL A 325 6.84 21.92 30.76
C VAL A 325 5.84 22.51 31.74
N GLU A 326 5.72 21.92 32.93
CA GLU A 326 5.37 22.61 34.18
C GLU A 326 5.13 21.59 35.30
N LYS A 327 6.21 21.21 36.00
CA LYS A 327 6.18 20.76 37.40
C LYS A 327 7.58 20.83 38.00
N LYS A 328 8.15 22.04 38.03
CA LYS A 328 9.29 22.40 38.89
C LYS A 328 9.17 23.86 39.37
N LYS A 329 8.02 24.20 39.96
CA LYS A 329 7.84 25.46 40.70
C LYS A 329 6.86 25.28 41.87
N LYS A 330 7.25 24.45 42.86
CA LYS A 330 6.76 24.52 44.26
C LYS A 330 7.48 23.52 45.17
N LYS A 331 8.77 23.73 45.41
CA LYS A 331 9.44 23.29 46.67
C LYS A 331 10.83 23.93 46.80
N LYS A 332 10.86 25.23 47.07
CA LYS A 332 11.87 25.92 47.91
C LYS A 332 11.57 27.42 47.92
N ALA A 333 10.55 27.78 48.68
CA ALA A 333 10.45 29.09 49.30
C ALA A 333 10.50 28.83 50.80
N LYS A 334 11.69 28.94 51.38
CA LYS A 334 12.00 29.19 52.80
C LYS A 334 13.49 28.93 53.04
N LYS A 335 14.33 29.92 52.70
CA LYS A 335 15.42 30.39 53.57
C LYS A 335 16.04 31.66 53.00
N ALA A 336 16.00 32.71 53.83
CA ALA A 336 16.88 33.86 53.89
C ALA A 336 16.87 34.87 52.73
N SER A 337 16.02 35.89 52.88
CA SER A 337 16.38 37.29 52.64
C SER A 337 17.05 37.88 53.89
N LEU A 338 17.77 39.00 53.73
CA LEU A 338 18.68 39.73 54.64
C LEU A 338 20.14 39.38 54.32
N VAL A 339 21.00 40.28 53.81
CA VAL A 339 21.33 41.62 54.33
C VAL A 339 21.72 42.59 53.20
N GLU A 340 21.53 43.88 53.50
CA GLU A 340 21.82 45.12 52.76
C GLU A 340 23.30 45.34 52.39
N GLY A 341 23.54 46.30 51.47
CA GLY A 341 24.58 47.31 51.70
C GLY A 341 25.73 47.42 50.69
N GLU A 342 25.83 48.62 50.12
CA GLU A 342 27.06 49.35 49.72
C GLU A 342 27.49 49.45 48.25
N THR A 343 28.09 50.61 48.02
CA THR A 343 28.18 51.49 46.86
C THR A 343 29.62 51.62 46.34
N GLU A 344 29.78 52.37 45.23
CA GLU A 344 31.02 52.91 44.63
C GLU A 344 31.82 51.96 43.70
N GLY A 345 32.39 52.38 42.56
CA GLY A 345 32.54 53.69 41.92
C GLY A 345 33.38 53.61 40.63
N ALA A 346 33.41 54.73 39.88
CA ALA A 346 34.36 55.19 38.83
C ALA A 346 34.49 54.40 37.49
N LYS A 347 34.18 54.99 36.31
CA LYS A 347 35.04 55.85 35.43
C LYS A 347 36.47 55.27 35.27
N ASP A 348 37.00 54.98 34.08
CA ASP A 348 37.25 55.94 33.00
C ASP A 348 37.75 55.29 31.68
N SER A 349 37.63 56.05 30.59
CA SER A 349 38.54 56.15 29.42
C SER A 349 38.52 55.15 28.24
N LYS A 350 38.11 55.70 27.08
CA LYS A 350 38.85 55.81 25.79
C LYS A 350 39.61 54.58 25.24
N GLN A 351 39.24 54.09 24.05
CA GLN A 351 39.83 54.55 22.78
C GLN A 351 39.27 53.81 21.55
N GLU A 352 39.03 54.59 20.50
CA GLU A 352 38.72 54.18 19.13
C GLU A 352 39.87 53.39 18.49
N LYS A 353 39.54 52.43 17.61
CA LYS A 353 40.13 52.35 16.27
C LYS A 353 39.27 51.53 15.31
N LYS A 354 38.57 52.25 14.43
CA LYS A 354 38.19 51.79 13.09
C LYS A 354 39.46 51.60 12.26
N VAL A 355 39.58 50.48 11.56
CA VAL A 355 40.19 50.48 10.22
C VAL A 355 39.18 49.84 9.27
N LYS A 356 38.87 50.63 8.25
CA LYS A 356 37.96 50.37 7.14
C LYS A 356 38.81 49.91 5.97
N LYS A 357 38.32 48.89 5.25
CA LYS A 357 38.25 48.79 3.78
C LYS A 357 39.58 48.74 3.00
N GLU A 358 39.75 47.70 2.19
CA GLU A 358 39.78 47.88 0.72
C GLU A 358 39.51 46.57 -0.04
N LYS A 359 39.07 46.76 -1.29
CA LYS A 359 38.42 45.82 -2.20
C LYS A 359 39.13 45.97 -3.55
N LYS A 360 39.21 44.87 -4.31
CA LYS A 360 39.78 44.69 -5.67
C LYS A 360 41.30 44.53 -5.66
N GLU A 361 41.86 43.55 -6.35
CA GLU A 361 41.54 43.07 -7.71
C GLU A 361 41.24 41.56 -7.79
#